data_AF-G1QF56-F1
#
_entry.id   AF-G1QF56-F1
#
_cell.length_a   1.000
_cell.length_b   1.000
_cell.length_c   1.000
_cell.angle_alpha   90.00
_cell.angle_beta   90.00
_cell.angle_gamma   90.00
#
_symmetry.space_group_name_H-M   'P 1'
#
loop_
_entity.id
_entity.type
_entity.pdbx_description
1 polymer ?
#
loop_
_entity_poly.entity_id
_entity_poly.type
_entity_poly.pdbx_seq_one_letter_code
_entity_poly.pdbx_strand_id
1 'polypeptide(L)' 'MGSRLLCCVALCFLGAGSLDTAVFQTPKYLITRVGNKKSLSCEQKLNHNAMYWYKQD' A
#
# COMPACT_ATOMS: atom_id res chain seq x y z
N MET A 1 17.42 -26.31 19.17
CA MET A 1 17.43 -25.40 18.00
C MET A 1 16.02 -24.95 17.57
N GLY A 2 14.95 -25.74 17.74
CA GLY A 2 13.59 -25.37 17.30
C GLY A 2 12.86 -24.26 18.10
N SER A 3 13.09 -24.15 19.42
CA SER A 3 12.38 -23.16 20.28
C SER A 3 12.70 -21.70 19.93
N ARG A 4 13.95 -21.40 19.55
CA ARG A 4 14.38 -20.06 19.15
C ARG A 4 13.76 -19.63 17.81
N LEU A 5 13.66 -20.56 16.85
CA LEU A 5 12.99 -20.34 15.57
C LEU A 5 11.49 -20.02 15.78
N LEU A 6 10.80 -20.79 16.61
CA LEU A 6 9.39 -20.56 16.94
C LEU A 6 9.17 -19.20 17.60
N CYS A 7 10.06 -18.79 18.51
CA CYS A 7 10.01 -17.48 19.15
C CYS A 7 10.21 -16.33 18.16
N CYS A 8 11.20 -16.45 17.25
CA CYS A 8 11.41 -15.44 16.19
C CYS A 8 10.18 -15.31 15.29
N VAL A 9 9.58 -16.43 14.88
CA VAL A 9 8.38 -16.42 14.03
C VAL A 9 7.18 -15.78 14.75
N ALA A 10 6.96 -16.09 16.03
CA ALA A 10 5.91 -15.46 16.83
C ALA A 10 6.11 -13.94 16.98
N LEU A 11 7.35 -13.49 17.20
CA LEU A 11 7.69 -12.05 17.25
C LEU A 11 7.47 -11.35 15.90
N CYS A 12 7.79 -11.99 14.78
CA CYS A 12 7.53 -11.44 13.44
C CYS A 12 6.02 -11.24 13.18
N PHE A 13 5.18 -12.18 13.60
CA PHE A 13 3.73 -12.05 13.48
C PHE A 13 3.14 -10.99 14.41
N LEU A 14 3.70 -10.81 15.62
CA LEU A 14 3.28 -9.76 16.55
C LEU A 14 3.68 -8.35 16.09
N GLY A 15 4.79 -8.21 15.37
CA GLY A 15 5.26 -6.94 14.82
C GLY A 15 4.62 -6.56 13.47
N ALA A 16 3.90 -7.48 12.83
CA ALA A 16 3.16 -7.22 11.60
C ALA A 16 1.89 -6.44 11.93
N GLY A 17 2.04 -5.13 12.17
CA GLY A 17 0.91 -4.22 12.25
C GLY A 17 0.07 -4.29 10.98
N SER A 18 -1.25 -4.16 11.12
CA SER A 18 -2.13 -3.89 9.98
C SER A 18 -1.56 -2.69 9.26
N LEU A 19 -1.14 -2.86 8.01
CA LEU A 19 -0.71 -1.78 7.15
C LEU A 19 -1.97 -1.00 6.75
N ASP A 20 -2.54 -0.28 7.72
CA ASP A 20 -3.68 0.59 7.51
C ASP A 20 -3.23 1.58 6.44
N THR A 21 -3.73 1.34 5.22
CA THR A 21 -3.17 1.96 4.03
C THR A 21 -3.70 3.39 4.05
N ALA A 22 -2.93 4.29 4.64
CA ALA A 22 -3.41 5.62 4.93
C ALA A 22 -3.50 6.54 3.70
N VAL A 23 -3.14 6.00 2.53
CA VAL A 23 -3.32 6.57 1.19
C VAL A 23 -4.19 5.62 0.36
N PHE A 24 -5.27 6.15 -0.22
CA PHE A 24 -6.26 5.41 -1.00
C PHE A 24 -6.27 5.91 -2.44
N GLN A 25 -6.37 4.98 -3.40
CA GLN A 25 -6.48 5.31 -4.82
C GLN A 25 -7.76 4.75 -5.42
N THR A 26 -8.46 5.57 -6.20
CA THR A 26 -9.73 5.22 -6.84
C THR A 26 -9.74 5.64 -8.31
N PRO A 27 -10.02 4.72 -9.25
CA PRO A 27 -10.15 3.27 -9.07
C PRO A 27 -8.79 2.59 -8.77
N LYS A 28 -8.82 1.42 -8.12
CA LYS A 28 -7.62 0.60 -7.88
C LYS A 28 -7.02 0.02 -9.17
N TYR A 29 -7.88 -0.29 -10.12
CA TYR A 29 -7.50 -0.85 -11.41
C TYR A 29 -8.27 -0.12 -12.50
N LEU A 30 -7.58 0.25 -13.57
CA LEU A 30 -8.20 0.91 -14.71
C LEU A 30 -7.62 0.34 -16.00
N ILE A 31 -8.44 -0.40 -16.73
CA ILE A 31 -8.09 -0.95 -18.04
C ILE A 31 -8.74 -0.07 -19.10
N THR A 32 -7.95 0.43 -20.05
CA THR A 32 -8.46 1.29 -21.11
C THR A 32 -7.75 1.07 -22.43
N ARG A 33 -8.37 1.53 -23.52
CA ARG A 33 -7.76 1.53 -24.85
C ARG A 33 -6.74 2.66 -24.96
N VAL A 34 -5.73 2.44 -25.80
CA VAL A 34 -4.74 3.46 -26.15
C VAL A 34 -5.44 4.72 -26.68
N GLY A 35 -5.00 5.90 -26.23
CA GLY A 35 -5.56 7.19 -26.64
C GLY A 35 -6.72 7.70 -25.77
N ASN A 36 -7.30 6.86 -24.92
CA ASN A 36 -8.34 7.32 -23.99
C ASN A 36 -7.73 8.07 -22.80
N LYS A 37 -8.18 9.30 -22.56
CA LYS A 37 -7.84 10.04 -21.33
C LYS A 37 -8.51 9.39 -20.12
N LYS A 38 -7.74 9.26 -19.04
CA LYS A 38 -8.18 8.71 -17.77
C LYS A 38 -7.57 9.46 -16.60
N SER A 39 -8.27 9.40 -15.47
CA SER A 39 -7.84 9.95 -14.20
C SER A 39 -7.88 8.87 -13.13
N LEU A 40 -6.94 8.97 -12.19
CA LEU A 40 -6.94 8.24 -10.93
C LEU A 40 -6.98 9.30 -9.82
N SER A 41 -7.82 9.09 -8.81
CA SER A 41 -7.84 9.92 -7.62
C SER A 41 -6.97 9.29 -6.55
N CYS A 42 -6.25 10.12 -5.79
CA CYS A 42 -5.44 9.71 -4.65
C CYS A 42 -5.81 10.58 -3.45
N GLU A 43 -6.10 9.95 -2.32
CA GLU A 43 -6.57 10.58 -1.09
C GLU A 43 -5.79 10.01 0.10
N GLN A 44 -5.65 10.77 1.19
CA GLN A 44 -4.98 10.28 2.39
C GLN A 44 -5.68 10.73 3.67
N LYS A 45 -5.46 9.99 4.75
CA LYS A 45 -5.93 10.33 6.10
C LYS A 45 -4.82 10.84 7.04
N LEU A 46 -3.59 10.96 6.52
CA LEU A 46 -2.40 11.32 7.30
C LEU A 46 -2.17 12.82 7.51
N ASN A 47 -3.02 13.67 6.94
CA ASN A 47 -2.89 15.14 6.99
C ASN A 47 -1.52 15.65 6.49
N HIS A 48 -0.90 14.98 5.50
CA HIS A 48 0.31 15.50 4.85
C HIS A 48 -0.04 16.60 3.83
N ASN A 49 0.86 17.56 3.63
CA ASN A 49 0.61 18.69 2.73
C ASN A 49 0.78 18.36 1.24
N ALA A 50 1.42 17.23 0.93
CA ALA A 50 1.72 16.82 -0.43
C ALA A 50 1.54 15.31 -0.62
N MET A 51 1.18 14.93 -1.84
CA MET A 51 1.13 13.56 -2.32
C MET A 51 1.81 13.50 -3.69
N TYR A 52 2.48 12.38 -3.98
CA TYR A 52 3.24 12.20 -5.22
C TYR A 52 2.79 10.93 -5.94
N TRP A 53 2.81 10.98 -7.27
CA TRP A 53 2.57 9.82 -8.12
C TRP A 53 3.89 9.16 -8.50
N TYR A 54 3.93 7.83 -8.41
CA TYR A 54 5.04 7.02 -8.88
C TYR A 54 4.54 6.08 -9.96
N LYS A 55 5.33 5.95 -11.02
CA LYS A 55 5.14 4.94 -12.05
C LYS A 55 6.24 3.91 -11.83
N GLN A 56 5.86 2.64 -11.77
CA GLN A 56 6.79 1.53 -11.78
C GLN A 56 6.76 0.92 -13.17
N ASP A 57 7.92 0.87 -13.79
CA ASP A 57 8.20 0.29 -15.10
C ASP A 57 9.51 -0.50 -15.06
#